data_AF-A0AAD6N3F0-F1
#
_entry.id   AF-A0AAD6N3F0-F1
#
_cell.length_a   1.000
_cell.length_b   1.000
_cell.length_c   1.000
_cell.angle_alpha   90.00
_cell.angle_beta   90.00
_cell.angle_gamma   90.00
#
_symmetry.space_group_name_H-M   'P 1'
#
loop_
_entity.id
_entity.type
_entity.pdbx_description
1 polymer ?
#
loop_
_entity_poly.entity_id
_entity_poly.type
_entity_poly.pdbx_seq_one_letter_code
_entity_poly.pdbx_strand_id
1 'polypeptide(L)'
;MYIKDEEGKIHNFGVLSIFNEECYKADGKAFTKLLQHLRDNDKNRTVIMVQVENEVGLQLDSRDRSAAANKLFDLPVPAELVSFLQQDWDSLHIDTRKKLANFNIIPDGSKDKTRNWEEQFGQSIWTDELFMAYYYARYVEHVASTGRKQYNIPLFTNAWLPRPGVAGVASGGGKPGEYPSGGPVSTVLDVWQKFAPSMDFFSPDIYHAPYSEVCGIYSHRGQPLFIPEQRRDEVGARSIWISIGTYKALGTSPFGIDTQKANVSPFTDMYKLLGSVANHILKARRENRTIVGFAFEDPPTEGYPDPTPPIIVCLQNYVLTIGRAFVFGKQSAGYGMVMELEPSKFLLIGKGFQVEWKHKSADLPYTEILRFEEKSVDKETGELRTERTLNGDESNSGQRANMPSDDPDYGEEIVPVHILARTAVAELELFSLGNEEI
;
A
#
# COMPACT_ATOMS: atom_id res chain seq x y z
N MET A 1 -9.35 9.99 -28.17
CA MET A 1 -9.38 8.53 -28.27
C MET A 1 -10.75 8.16 -28.80
N TYR A 2 -10.80 7.08 -29.56
CA TYR A 2 -12.07 6.52 -30.00
C TYR A 2 -12.38 5.31 -29.13
N ILE A 3 -13.63 5.16 -28.73
CA ILE A 3 -14.11 4.05 -27.89
C ILE A 3 -15.31 3.39 -28.56
N LYS A 4 -15.54 2.10 -28.30
CA LYS A 4 -16.81 1.43 -28.57
C LYS A 4 -17.77 1.68 -27.41
N ASP A 5 -19.00 2.05 -27.73
CA ASP A 5 -20.10 2.04 -26.76
C ASP A 5 -20.68 0.63 -26.56
N GLU A 6 -21.71 0.51 -25.71
CA GLU A 6 -22.40 -0.76 -25.43
C GLU A 6 -23.06 -1.39 -26.68
N GLU A 7 -23.36 -0.59 -27.71
CA GLU A 7 -23.92 -1.03 -28.99
C GLU A 7 -22.81 -1.40 -30.01
N GLY A 8 -21.54 -1.26 -29.63
CA GLY A 8 -20.38 -1.53 -30.46
C GLY A 8 -20.05 -0.41 -31.46
N LYS A 9 -20.72 0.74 -31.37
CA LYS A 9 -20.48 1.89 -32.24
C LYS A 9 -19.28 2.70 -31.73
N ILE A 10 -18.47 3.15 -32.68
CA ILE A 10 -17.24 3.90 -32.38
C ILE A 10 -17.55 5.39 -32.28
N HIS A 11 -17.14 6.02 -31.17
CA HIS A 11 -17.28 7.46 -30.94
C HIS A 11 -15.98 8.07 -30.43
N ASN A 12 -15.78 9.36 -30.71
CA ASN A 12 -14.68 10.12 -30.10
C ASN A 12 -15.07 10.54 -28.69
N PHE A 13 -14.30 10.10 -27.70
CA PHE A 13 -14.58 10.34 -26.28
C PHE A 13 -13.94 11.63 -25.74
N GLY A 14 -13.28 12.44 -26.57
CA GLY A 14 -12.69 13.72 -26.15
C GLY A 14 -11.40 13.61 -25.32
N VAL A 15 -10.89 12.41 -25.07
CA VAL A 15 -9.61 12.17 -24.36
C VAL A 15 -8.43 12.18 -25.35
N LEU A 16 -7.23 12.59 -24.96
CA LEU A 16 -6.05 12.57 -25.83
C LEU A 16 -5.64 11.13 -26.19
N SER A 17 -5.32 10.86 -27.46
CA SER A 17 -4.75 9.56 -27.85
C SER A 17 -3.25 9.53 -27.60
N ILE A 18 -2.77 8.50 -26.91
CA ILE A 18 -1.35 8.26 -26.66
C ILE A 18 -0.58 7.82 -27.91
N PHE A 19 -1.30 7.49 -28.99
CA PHE A 19 -0.72 7.06 -30.26
C PHE A 19 -0.39 8.20 -31.21
N ASN A 20 -0.62 9.45 -30.79
CA ASN A 20 -0.16 10.63 -31.51
C ASN A 20 1.21 11.07 -30.98
N GLU A 21 2.20 11.06 -31.86
CA GLU A 21 3.59 11.38 -31.54
C GLU A 21 3.78 12.77 -30.93
N GLU A 22 2.98 13.75 -31.39
CA GLU A 22 3.10 15.12 -30.93
C GLU A 22 2.61 15.30 -29.49
N CYS A 23 1.74 14.40 -28.98
CA CYS A 23 1.25 14.46 -27.61
C CYS A 23 2.41 14.27 -26.61
N TYR A 24 3.12 13.12 -26.67
CA TYR A 24 4.16 12.83 -25.69
C TYR A 24 5.39 13.73 -25.84
N LYS A 25 5.66 14.22 -27.06
CA LYS A 25 6.74 15.20 -27.30
C LYS A 25 6.43 16.56 -26.67
N ALA A 26 5.20 17.04 -26.85
CA ALA A 26 4.76 18.30 -26.27
C ALA A 26 4.78 18.23 -24.73
N ASP A 27 4.31 17.13 -24.17
CA ASP A 27 4.34 16.88 -22.73
C ASP A 27 5.78 16.83 -22.20
N GLY A 28 6.61 15.95 -22.76
CA GLY A 28 8.02 15.82 -22.36
C GLY A 28 8.79 17.15 -22.44
N LYS A 29 8.47 18.03 -23.40
CA LYS A 29 9.04 19.38 -23.49
C LYS A 29 8.59 20.27 -22.32
N ALA A 30 7.32 20.24 -21.94
CA ALA A 30 6.79 20.99 -20.81
C ALA A 30 7.37 20.46 -19.49
N PHE A 31 7.37 19.15 -19.28
CA PHE A 31 7.93 18.50 -18.10
C PHE A 31 9.45 18.75 -17.95
N THR A 32 10.20 18.73 -19.06
CA THR A 32 11.60 19.14 -19.11
C THR A 32 11.79 20.57 -18.57
N LYS A 33 10.90 21.51 -18.93
CA LYS A 33 10.97 22.88 -18.43
C LYS A 33 10.63 22.99 -16.94
N LEU A 34 9.66 22.22 -16.46
CA LEU A 34 9.36 22.14 -15.02
C LEU A 34 10.59 21.67 -14.23
N LEU A 35 11.22 20.56 -14.62
CA LEU A 35 12.37 20.03 -13.89
C LEU A 35 13.63 20.91 -14.03
N GLN A 36 13.82 21.61 -15.14
CA GLN A 36 14.83 22.68 -15.24
C GLN A 36 14.57 23.78 -14.21
N HIS A 37 13.33 24.23 -14.10
CA HIS A 37 12.95 25.27 -13.14
C HIS A 37 13.22 24.83 -11.70
N LEU A 38 12.86 23.59 -11.32
CA LEU A 38 13.14 23.05 -9.99
C LEU A 38 14.64 22.99 -9.70
N ARG A 39 15.46 22.46 -10.62
CA ARG A 39 16.93 22.46 -10.46
C ARG A 39 17.48 23.86 -10.22
N ASP A 40 17.00 24.83 -10.99
CA ASP A 40 17.55 26.17 -11.02
C ASP A 40 17.10 27.00 -9.79
N ASN A 41 15.89 26.75 -9.27
CA ASN A 41 15.26 27.62 -8.26
C ASN A 41 14.99 26.96 -6.89
N ASP A 42 14.91 25.63 -6.78
CA ASP A 42 14.62 24.92 -5.52
C ASP A 42 15.89 24.35 -4.86
N LYS A 43 16.79 25.25 -4.43
CA LYS A 43 18.10 24.86 -3.84
C LYS A 43 17.98 24.10 -2.52
N ASN A 44 16.85 24.24 -1.82
CA ASN A 44 16.60 23.61 -0.52
C ASN A 44 15.90 22.26 -0.65
N ARG A 45 15.58 21.79 -1.86
CA ARG A 45 14.80 20.57 -2.10
C ARG A 45 13.45 20.59 -1.37
N THR A 46 12.74 21.70 -1.50
CA THR A 46 11.36 21.84 -1.03
C THR A 46 10.46 20.81 -1.72
N VAL A 47 10.64 20.62 -3.03
CA VAL A 47 10.05 19.52 -3.78
C VAL A 47 10.94 18.30 -3.62
N ILE A 48 10.41 17.25 -3.00
CA ILE A 48 11.15 16.02 -2.70
C ILE A 48 10.92 14.91 -3.73
N MET A 49 9.76 14.93 -4.42
CA MET A 49 9.33 13.93 -5.40
C MET A 49 8.36 14.58 -6.40
N VAL A 50 8.21 14.01 -7.60
CA VAL A 50 7.25 14.50 -8.61
C VAL A 50 6.42 13.33 -9.14
N GLN A 51 5.10 13.50 -9.13
CA GLN A 51 4.20 12.60 -9.84
C GLN A 51 4.20 12.93 -11.33
N VAL A 52 4.45 11.94 -12.19
CA VAL A 52 4.37 12.08 -13.65
C VAL A 52 2.99 11.58 -14.08
N GLU A 53 2.22 12.47 -14.71
CA GLU A 53 0.79 12.30 -14.98
C GLU A 53 -0.07 12.08 -13.71
N ASN A 54 -1.37 11.81 -13.92
CA ASN A 54 -2.29 11.41 -12.85
C ASN A 54 -3.28 10.37 -13.38
N GLU A 55 -3.38 9.22 -12.70
CA GLU A 55 -4.36 8.15 -12.98
C GLU A 55 -4.52 7.82 -14.47
N VAL A 56 -3.39 7.59 -15.14
CA VAL A 56 -3.38 7.30 -16.59
C VAL A 56 -4.17 6.04 -16.93
N GLY A 57 -4.78 6.03 -18.11
CA GLY A 57 -5.55 4.90 -18.62
C GLY A 57 -6.75 5.36 -19.44
N LEU A 58 -7.46 4.40 -20.04
CA LEU A 58 -8.67 4.65 -20.82
C LEU A 58 -9.90 4.09 -20.10
N GLN A 59 -10.91 4.93 -19.86
CA GLN A 59 -12.22 4.49 -19.40
C GLN A 59 -13.18 4.23 -20.56
N LEU A 60 -14.26 3.51 -20.26
CA LEU A 60 -15.39 3.10 -21.11
C LEU A 60 -15.12 2.05 -22.19
N ASP A 61 -13.87 1.85 -22.59
CA ASP A 61 -13.45 0.76 -23.49
C ASP A 61 -12.08 0.23 -23.02
N SER A 62 -11.76 -1.01 -23.40
CA SER A 62 -10.48 -1.65 -23.04
C SER A 62 -9.30 -1.12 -23.86
N ARG A 63 -9.53 -0.41 -24.97
CA ARG A 63 -8.47 0.11 -25.83
C ARG A 63 -8.94 1.28 -26.70
N ASP A 64 -8.03 2.20 -27.05
CA ASP A 64 -8.29 3.20 -28.08
C ASP A 64 -8.55 2.52 -29.44
N ARG A 65 -9.72 2.76 -30.02
CA ARG A 65 -10.18 2.22 -31.30
C ARG A 65 -9.84 3.13 -32.48
N SER A 66 -9.00 4.14 -32.27
CA SER A 66 -8.54 5.02 -33.34
C SER A 66 -7.81 4.25 -34.45
N ALA A 67 -7.79 4.80 -35.67
CA ALA A 67 -7.10 4.17 -36.80
C ALA A 67 -5.60 3.93 -36.52
N ALA A 68 -4.95 4.85 -35.79
CA ALA A 68 -3.55 4.72 -35.39
C ALA A 68 -3.36 3.55 -34.40
N ALA A 69 -4.23 3.43 -33.39
CA ALA A 69 -4.18 2.36 -32.42
C ALA A 69 -4.48 0.99 -33.04
N ASN A 70 -5.52 0.88 -33.89
CA ASN A 70 -5.83 -0.38 -34.59
C ASN A 70 -4.67 -0.83 -35.48
N LYS A 71 -4.05 0.10 -36.22
CA LYS A 71 -2.88 -0.22 -37.04
C LYS A 71 -1.75 -0.83 -36.20
N LEU A 72 -1.46 -0.29 -35.01
CA LEU A 72 -0.43 -0.84 -34.13
C LEU A 72 -0.83 -2.16 -33.46
N PHE A 73 -2.12 -2.35 -33.21
CA PHE A 73 -2.67 -3.59 -32.65
C PHE A 73 -2.66 -4.75 -33.67
N ASP A 74 -2.76 -4.44 -34.96
CA ASP A 74 -2.66 -5.42 -36.05
C ASP A 74 -1.21 -5.77 -36.42
N LEU A 75 -0.24 -4.97 -35.98
CA LEU A 75 1.19 -5.23 -36.17
C LEU A 75 1.72 -6.27 -35.17
N PRO A 76 2.87 -6.90 -35.47
CA PRO A 76 3.54 -7.78 -34.52
C PRO A 76 3.79 -7.13 -33.17
N VAL A 77 3.62 -7.90 -32.09
CA VAL A 77 3.93 -7.45 -30.73
C VAL A 77 5.43 -7.09 -30.65
N PRO A 78 5.81 -5.99 -29.98
CA PRO A 78 7.21 -5.64 -29.76
C PRO A 78 8.01 -6.80 -29.15
N ALA A 79 9.12 -7.15 -29.79
CA ALA A 79 9.91 -8.33 -29.42
C ALA A 79 10.45 -8.26 -27.99
N GLU A 80 10.74 -7.04 -27.51
CA GLU A 80 11.17 -6.77 -26.14
C GLU A 80 10.09 -7.10 -25.10
N LEU A 81 8.80 -6.88 -25.42
CA LEU A 81 7.68 -7.23 -24.54
C LEU A 81 7.50 -8.74 -24.47
N VAL A 82 7.50 -9.41 -25.62
CA VAL A 82 7.39 -10.88 -25.66
C VAL A 82 8.57 -11.52 -24.92
N SER A 83 9.79 -11.08 -25.20
CA SER A 83 11.00 -11.61 -24.55
C SER A 83 10.96 -11.42 -23.03
N PHE A 84 10.54 -10.25 -22.56
CA PHE A 84 10.34 -9.98 -21.14
C PHE A 84 9.33 -10.94 -20.51
N LEU A 85 8.13 -11.05 -21.08
CA LEU A 85 7.08 -11.91 -20.53
C LEU A 85 7.47 -13.38 -20.52
N GLN A 86 8.24 -13.86 -21.52
CA GLN A 86 8.74 -15.23 -21.56
C GLN A 86 9.82 -15.50 -20.52
N GLN A 87 10.80 -14.59 -20.38
CA GLN A 87 11.94 -14.76 -19.48
C GLN A 87 11.53 -14.64 -18.01
N ASP A 88 10.63 -13.70 -17.73
CA ASP A 88 10.25 -13.36 -16.35
C ASP A 88 8.98 -14.09 -15.90
N TRP A 89 8.35 -14.92 -16.74
CA TRP A 89 6.98 -15.43 -16.54
C TRP A 89 6.68 -15.85 -15.09
N ASP A 90 7.50 -16.75 -14.53
CA ASP A 90 7.29 -17.30 -13.18
C ASP A 90 7.47 -16.27 -12.06
N SER A 91 8.19 -15.18 -12.33
CA SER A 91 8.41 -14.06 -11.41
C SER A 91 7.39 -12.94 -11.55
N LEU A 92 6.57 -12.94 -12.61
CA LEU A 92 5.53 -11.94 -12.81
C LEU A 92 4.48 -12.03 -11.70
N HIS A 93 3.85 -10.90 -11.41
CA HIS A 93 2.75 -10.83 -10.49
C HIS A 93 1.67 -11.85 -10.85
N ILE A 94 1.05 -12.46 -9.83
CA ILE A 94 0.09 -13.55 -10.04
C ILE A 94 -1.12 -13.11 -10.88
N ASP A 95 -1.53 -11.86 -10.75
CA ASP A 95 -2.64 -11.31 -11.54
C ASP A 95 -2.28 -11.19 -13.01
N THR A 96 -1.05 -10.74 -13.34
CA THR A 96 -0.51 -10.72 -14.70
C THR A 96 -0.61 -12.10 -15.34
N ARG A 97 -0.08 -13.13 -14.68
CA ARG A 97 -0.12 -14.51 -15.18
C ARG A 97 -1.54 -15.05 -15.34
N LYS A 98 -2.44 -14.75 -14.40
CA LYS A 98 -3.84 -15.18 -14.47
C LYS A 98 -4.57 -14.57 -15.67
N LYS A 99 -4.35 -13.28 -15.95
CA LYS A 99 -5.04 -12.59 -17.05
C LYS A 99 -4.44 -12.90 -18.42
N LEU A 100 -3.14 -13.20 -18.47
CA LEU A 100 -2.44 -13.58 -19.69
C LEU A 100 -2.28 -15.11 -19.84
N ALA A 101 -3.16 -15.91 -19.24
CA ALA A 101 -3.03 -17.37 -19.27
C ALA A 101 -3.02 -17.99 -20.70
N ASN A 102 -3.56 -17.27 -21.68
CA ASN A 102 -3.54 -17.64 -23.11
C ASN A 102 -2.26 -17.18 -23.84
N PHE A 103 -1.25 -16.69 -23.10
CA PHE A 103 0.01 -16.26 -23.68
C PHE A 103 0.70 -17.43 -24.39
N ASN A 104 0.84 -17.30 -25.70
CA ASN A 104 1.41 -18.33 -26.55
C ASN A 104 2.94 -18.22 -26.54
N ILE A 105 3.59 -18.82 -25.53
CA ILE A 105 5.05 -18.84 -25.40
C ILE A 105 5.66 -19.42 -26.68
N ILE A 106 6.37 -18.57 -27.43
CA ILE A 106 7.07 -18.96 -28.65
C ILE A 106 8.30 -19.80 -28.26
N PRO A 107 8.43 -21.07 -28.69
CA PRO A 107 9.60 -21.88 -28.39
C PRO A 107 10.87 -21.27 -29.00
N ASP A 108 12.00 -21.41 -28.28
CA ASP A 108 13.31 -21.00 -28.79
C ASP A 108 13.60 -21.66 -30.14
N GLY A 109 13.94 -20.85 -31.15
CA GLY A 109 14.20 -21.31 -32.51
C GLY A 109 12.99 -21.34 -33.45
N SER A 110 11.80 -20.93 -33.00
CA SER A 110 10.64 -20.74 -33.90
C SER A 110 10.94 -19.70 -35.00
N LYS A 111 10.53 -20.03 -36.24
CA LYS A 111 10.58 -19.10 -37.40
C LYS A 111 9.44 -18.09 -37.38
N ASP A 112 8.40 -18.35 -36.60
CA ASP A 112 7.19 -17.53 -36.51
C ASP A 112 7.30 -16.58 -35.31
N LYS A 113 7.93 -15.42 -35.55
CA LYS A 113 8.15 -14.35 -34.54
C LYS A 113 7.26 -13.14 -34.74
N THR A 114 6.33 -13.19 -35.69
CA THR A 114 5.59 -12.01 -36.18
C THR A 114 4.10 -12.14 -35.91
N ARG A 115 3.73 -12.40 -34.66
CA ARG A 115 2.33 -12.50 -34.24
C ARG A 115 1.84 -11.15 -33.78
N ASN A 116 0.65 -10.76 -34.24
CA ASN A 116 -0.04 -9.60 -33.70
C ASN A 116 -0.53 -9.87 -32.26
N TRP A 117 -1.18 -8.87 -31.65
CA TRP A 117 -1.57 -8.93 -30.25
C TRP A 117 -2.57 -10.07 -29.95
N GLU A 118 -3.57 -10.27 -30.80
CA GLU A 118 -4.57 -11.34 -30.60
C GLU A 118 -3.98 -12.72 -30.90
N GLU A 119 -3.09 -12.85 -31.89
CA GLU A 119 -2.40 -14.11 -32.18
C GLU A 119 -1.43 -14.53 -31.06
N GLN A 120 -0.83 -13.55 -30.38
CA GLN A 120 0.16 -13.78 -29.32
C GLN A 120 -0.48 -14.04 -27.95
N PHE A 121 -1.54 -13.31 -27.60
CA PHE A 121 -2.14 -13.32 -26.26
C PHE A 121 -3.61 -13.80 -26.24
N GLY A 122 -4.19 -14.08 -27.40
CA GLY A 122 -5.61 -14.40 -27.56
C GLY A 122 -6.48 -13.15 -27.70
N GLN A 123 -7.67 -13.31 -28.27
CA GLN A 123 -8.67 -12.25 -28.33
C GLN A 123 -9.32 -12.06 -26.95
N SER A 124 -9.00 -10.96 -26.27
CA SER A 124 -9.59 -10.63 -24.97
C SER A 124 -9.43 -9.16 -24.62
N ILE A 125 -10.26 -8.66 -23.69
CA ILE A 125 -10.12 -7.31 -23.10
C ILE A 125 -8.81 -7.15 -22.31
N TRP A 126 -8.20 -8.26 -21.87
CA TRP A 126 -6.91 -8.25 -21.18
C TRP A 126 -5.73 -8.09 -22.15
N THR A 127 -5.90 -8.57 -23.38
CA THR A 127 -4.96 -8.31 -24.49
C THR A 127 -5.01 -6.85 -24.91
N ASP A 128 -6.22 -6.29 -25.00
CA ASP A 128 -6.43 -4.85 -25.20
C ASP A 128 -5.76 -4.02 -24.09
N GLU A 129 -5.92 -4.42 -22.82
CA GLU A 129 -5.26 -3.75 -21.69
C GLU A 129 -3.73 -3.85 -21.74
N LEU A 130 -3.18 -5.03 -22.05
CA LEU A 130 -1.73 -5.21 -22.17
C LEU A 130 -1.14 -4.29 -23.25
N PHE A 131 -1.85 -4.14 -24.38
CA PHE A 131 -1.50 -3.19 -25.43
C PHE A 131 -1.51 -1.76 -24.90
N MET A 132 -2.58 -1.34 -24.23
CA MET A 132 -2.67 0.01 -23.67
C MET A 132 -1.58 0.27 -22.64
N ALA A 133 -1.35 -0.66 -21.71
CA ALA A 133 -0.34 -0.55 -20.66
C ALA A 133 1.07 -0.41 -21.21
N TYR A 134 1.42 -1.21 -22.22
CA TYR A 134 2.72 -1.11 -22.88
C TYR A 134 2.94 0.29 -23.46
N TYR A 135 1.97 0.82 -24.21
CA TYR A 135 2.13 2.13 -24.84
C TYR A 135 2.01 3.31 -23.85
N TYR A 136 1.22 3.18 -22.79
CA TYR A 136 1.21 4.16 -21.70
C TYR A 136 2.54 4.18 -20.95
N ALA A 137 3.11 3.02 -20.62
CA ALA A 137 4.43 2.95 -20.00
C ALA A 137 5.49 3.63 -20.88
N ARG A 138 5.47 3.40 -22.20
CA ARG A 138 6.37 4.07 -23.16
C ARG A 138 6.14 5.57 -23.26
N TYR A 139 4.90 6.03 -23.18
CA TYR A 139 4.55 7.46 -23.14
C TYR A 139 5.15 8.11 -21.88
N VAL A 140 4.84 7.57 -20.70
CA VAL A 140 5.31 8.11 -19.42
C VAL A 140 6.82 8.02 -19.31
N GLU A 141 7.44 6.95 -19.83
CA GLU A 141 8.90 6.84 -19.93
C GLU A 141 9.52 7.97 -20.75
N HIS A 142 8.88 8.38 -21.85
CA HIS A 142 9.37 9.51 -22.64
C HIS A 142 9.35 10.80 -21.80
N VAL A 143 8.23 11.09 -21.13
CA VAL A 143 8.09 12.28 -20.28
C VAL A 143 9.11 12.24 -19.13
N ALA A 144 9.16 11.13 -18.38
CA ALA A 144 10.07 10.95 -17.26
C ALA A 144 11.55 11.04 -17.67
N SER A 145 11.96 10.32 -18.73
CA SER A 145 13.36 10.29 -19.16
C SER A 145 13.86 11.63 -19.70
N THR A 146 13.00 12.43 -20.34
CA THR A 146 13.38 13.77 -20.81
C THR A 146 13.57 14.74 -19.65
N GLY A 147 12.66 14.69 -18.67
CA GLY A 147 12.76 15.49 -17.45
C GLY A 147 13.95 15.11 -16.57
N ARG A 148 14.18 13.81 -16.35
CA ARG A 148 15.24 13.29 -15.44
C ARG A 148 16.64 13.72 -15.87
N LYS A 149 16.86 13.92 -17.18
CA LYS A 149 18.11 14.51 -17.73
C LYS A 149 18.38 15.93 -17.23
N GLN A 150 17.33 16.65 -16.82
CA GLN A 150 17.45 18.01 -16.31
C GLN A 150 17.63 18.04 -14.80
N TYR A 151 16.88 17.22 -14.08
CA TYR A 151 16.96 17.12 -12.62
C TYR A 151 16.62 15.71 -12.15
N ASN A 152 17.56 15.05 -11.47
CA ASN A 152 17.37 13.71 -10.95
C ASN A 152 16.66 13.75 -9.58
N ILE A 153 15.37 14.03 -9.62
CA ILE A 153 14.43 13.96 -8.48
C ILE A 153 13.63 12.65 -8.56
N PRO A 154 13.25 12.02 -7.43
CA PRO A 154 12.39 10.84 -7.46
C PRO A 154 11.08 11.08 -8.24
N LEU A 155 10.77 10.19 -9.17
CA LEU A 155 9.59 10.20 -10.01
C LEU A 155 8.70 9.00 -9.71
N PHE A 156 7.39 9.23 -9.62
CA PHE A 156 6.40 8.15 -9.50
C PHE A 156 5.15 8.49 -10.33
N THR A 157 4.30 7.50 -10.57
CA THR A 157 2.95 7.74 -11.11
C THR A 157 1.95 6.91 -10.30
N ASN A 158 0.71 7.36 -10.24
CA ASN A 158 -0.34 6.75 -9.44
C ASN A 158 -1.29 5.88 -10.29
N ALA A 159 -2.04 5.03 -9.60
CA ALA A 159 -2.92 4.04 -10.18
C ALA A 159 -4.33 4.17 -9.60
N TRP A 160 -5.28 4.50 -10.46
CA TRP A 160 -6.70 4.27 -10.19
C TRP A 160 -6.95 2.77 -10.15
N LEU A 161 -7.33 2.25 -8.97
CA LEU A 161 -7.47 0.81 -8.75
C LEU A 161 -8.82 0.24 -9.21
N PRO A 162 -8.85 -1.04 -9.66
CA PRO A 162 -10.09 -1.76 -9.90
C PRO A 162 -10.90 -1.95 -8.60
N ARG A 163 -12.22 -2.00 -8.72
CA ARG A 163 -13.15 -2.35 -7.64
C ARG A 163 -14.21 -3.33 -8.14
N PRO A 164 -13.90 -4.64 -8.20
CA PRO A 164 -14.84 -5.66 -8.65
C PRO A 164 -16.16 -5.64 -7.86
N GLY A 165 -17.29 -5.70 -8.56
CA GLY A 165 -18.62 -5.80 -7.95
C GLY A 165 -19.30 -4.47 -7.59
N VAL A 166 -18.66 -3.31 -7.81
CA VAL A 166 -19.28 -1.98 -7.60
C VAL A 166 -18.90 -1.05 -8.77
N ALA A 167 -19.91 -0.44 -9.41
CA ALA A 167 -19.70 0.65 -10.37
C ALA A 167 -19.64 2.00 -9.62
N GLY A 168 -18.73 2.90 -10.01
CA GLY A 168 -18.54 4.19 -9.33
C GLY A 168 -17.64 5.18 -10.10
N VAL A 169 -17.77 6.46 -9.77
CA VAL A 169 -17.21 7.61 -10.53
C VAL A 169 -15.78 8.02 -10.06
N ALA A 170 -15.24 7.38 -9.02
CA ALA A 170 -13.90 7.67 -8.46
C ALA A 170 -13.14 6.41 -7.99
N SER A 171 -13.65 5.25 -8.39
CA SER A 171 -13.14 3.88 -8.21
C SER A 171 -14.30 2.96 -8.60
N GLY A 172 -14.03 1.89 -9.33
CA GLY A 172 -15.13 1.10 -9.87
C GLY A 172 -14.67 0.08 -10.90
N GLY A 173 -15.44 -1.00 -11.01
CA GLY A 173 -15.26 -1.96 -12.09
C GLY A 173 -14.20 -3.02 -11.84
N GLY A 174 -14.46 -4.23 -12.34
CA GLY A 174 -13.53 -5.36 -12.29
C GLY A 174 -12.79 -5.60 -13.60
N LYS A 175 -13.10 -4.82 -14.65
CA LYS A 175 -12.59 -5.04 -16.01
C LYS A 175 -11.96 -3.78 -16.62
N PRO A 176 -10.97 -3.92 -17.52
CA PRO A 176 -10.39 -2.80 -18.22
C PRO A 176 -11.46 -2.00 -18.97
N GLY A 177 -11.45 -0.67 -18.82
CA GLY A 177 -12.48 0.24 -19.31
C GLY A 177 -13.52 0.59 -18.24
N GLU A 178 -13.81 -0.30 -17.30
CA GLU A 178 -14.59 0.06 -16.10
C GLU A 178 -13.70 0.81 -15.09
N TYR A 179 -12.44 0.41 -14.98
CA TYR A 179 -11.33 1.24 -14.48
C TYR A 179 -10.46 1.71 -15.66
N PRO A 180 -9.59 2.73 -15.48
CA PRO A 180 -8.72 3.22 -16.55
C PRO A 180 -7.79 2.13 -17.11
N SER A 181 -8.15 1.56 -18.25
CA SER A 181 -7.40 0.48 -18.91
C SER A 181 -6.01 0.97 -19.31
N GLY A 182 -5.00 0.17 -18.95
CA GLY A 182 -3.60 0.46 -19.22
C GLY A 182 -2.89 1.23 -18.11
N GLY A 183 -3.60 1.69 -17.07
CA GLY A 183 -2.96 2.23 -15.86
C GLY A 183 -2.08 1.18 -15.14
N PRO A 184 -1.20 1.58 -14.22
CA PRO A 184 -0.27 0.68 -13.53
C PRO A 184 -0.94 -0.17 -12.43
N VAL A 185 -1.99 -0.92 -12.81
CA VAL A 185 -2.74 -1.86 -11.97
C VAL A 185 -2.06 -3.23 -11.91
N SER A 186 -2.48 -4.09 -10.97
CA SER A 186 -1.82 -5.37 -10.66
C SER A 186 -1.68 -6.36 -11.83
N THR A 187 -2.53 -6.27 -12.85
CA THR A 187 -2.53 -7.13 -14.04
C THR A 187 -1.46 -6.77 -15.06
N VAL A 188 -0.91 -5.55 -14.97
CA VAL A 188 0.08 -4.99 -15.92
C VAL A 188 1.21 -4.23 -15.21
N LEU A 189 1.30 -4.29 -13.88
CA LEU A 189 2.32 -3.59 -13.09
C LEU A 189 3.75 -3.97 -13.51
N ASP A 190 3.99 -5.24 -13.82
CA ASP A 190 5.27 -5.74 -14.31
C ASP A 190 5.71 -5.07 -15.63
N VAL A 191 4.76 -4.76 -16.50
CA VAL A 191 5.00 -4.09 -17.79
C VAL A 191 5.43 -2.65 -17.53
N TRP A 192 4.75 -1.95 -16.62
CA TRP A 192 5.13 -0.61 -16.20
C TRP A 192 6.54 -0.58 -15.59
N GLN A 193 6.83 -1.49 -14.67
CA GLN A 193 8.16 -1.63 -14.06
C GLN A 193 9.26 -1.92 -15.08
N LYS A 194 8.95 -2.63 -16.17
CA LYS A 194 9.92 -2.94 -17.22
C LYS A 194 10.12 -1.81 -18.23
N PHE A 195 9.02 -1.18 -18.67
CA PHE A 195 9.00 -0.30 -19.84
C PHE A 195 8.95 1.20 -19.50
N ALA A 196 8.90 1.55 -18.21
CA ALA A 196 9.13 2.90 -17.70
C ALA A 196 10.29 2.97 -16.68
N PRO A 197 11.53 2.60 -17.07
CA PRO A 197 12.67 2.53 -16.15
C PRO A 197 13.15 3.88 -15.59
N SER A 198 12.70 5.01 -16.13
CA SER A 198 12.97 6.34 -15.57
C SER A 198 12.05 6.70 -14.42
N MET A 199 11.04 5.87 -14.11
CA MET A 199 10.21 5.97 -12.91
C MET A 199 10.89 5.22 -11.75
N ASP A 200 10.86 5.79 -10.54
CA ASP A 200 11.45 5.14 -9.37
C ASP A 200 10.51 4.12 -8.72
N PHE A 201 9.20 4.32 -8.81
CA PHE A 201 8.16 3.37 -8.37
C PHE A 201 6.77 3.75 -8.91
N PHE A 202 5.81 2.86 -8.71
CA PHE A 202 4.39 3.03 -9.05
C PHE A 202 3.56 2.97 -7.78
N SER A 203 2.56 3.84 -7.67
CA SER A 203 1.80 4.05 -6.45
C SER A 203 0.32 3.71 -6.61
N PRO A 204 -0.34 3.13 -5.59
CA PRO A 204 -1.78 2.91 -5.59
C PRO A 204 -2.57 4.06 -4.96
N ASP A 205 -3.73 4.37 -5.53
CA ASP A 205 -4.73 5.24 -4.92
C ASP A 205 -5.79 4.40 -4.18
N ILE A 206 -5.75 4.40 -2.84
CA ILE A 206 -6.50 3.44 -2.02
C ILE A 206 -7.72 4.09 -1.35
N TYR A 207 -8.85 4.09 -2.07
CA TYR A 207 -10.13 4.60 -1.55
C TYR A 207 -11.07 3.53 -0.99
N HIS A 208 -11.08 2.35 -1.59
CA HIS A 208 -12.04 1.27 -1.27
C HIS A 208 -11.46 -0.14 -1.36
N ALA A 209 -10.34 -0.32 -2.05
CA ALA A 209 -9.73 -1.63 -2.21
C ALA A 209 -9.18 -2.17 -0.87
N PRO A 210 -9.06 -3.50 -0.69
CA PRO A 210 -8.51 -4.09 0.53
C PRO A 210 -7.09 -3.58 0.79
N TYR A 211 -6.94 -2.71 1.80
CA TYR A 211 -5.76 -1.85 1.95
C TYR A 211 -4.44 -2.65 2.05
N SER A 212 -4.42 -3.71 2.88
CA SER A 212 -3.23 -4.56 3.05
C SER A 212 -2.87 -5.34 1.77
N GLU A 213 -3.88 -5.86 1.06
CA GLU A 213 -3.67 -6.60 -0.19
C GLU A 213 -3.01 -5.69 -1.24
N VAL A 214 -3.54 -4.48 -1.39
CA VAL A 214 -2.99 -3.47 -2.30
C VAL A 214 -1.56 -3.10 -1.90
N CYS A 215 -1.27 -2.88 -0.62
CA CYS A 215 0.10 -2.62 -0.16
C CYS A 215 1.05 -3.77 -0.55
N GLY A 216 0.59 -5.03 -0.47
CA GLY A 216 1.35 -6.20 -0.91
C GLY A 216 1.61 -6.23 -2.41
N ILE A 217 0.58 -5.94 -3.22
CA ILE A 217 0.69 -5.83 -4.68
C ILE A 217 1.72 -4.77 -5.06
N TYR A 218 1.64 -3.57 -4.48
CA TYR A 218 2.52 -2.47 -4.84
C TYR A 218 3.90 -2.54 -4.18
N SER A 219 4.13 -3.49 -3.27
CA SER A 219 5.47 -3.87 -2.80
C SER A 219 6.13 -4.93 -3.70
N HIS A 220 5.46 -5.37 -4.77
CA HIS A 220 5.98 -6.37 -5.70
C HIS A 220 7.34 -5.97 -6.27
N ARG A 221 8.24 -6.97 -6.39
CA ARG A 221 9.65 -6.80 -6.79
C ARG A 221 10.46 -5.84 -5.91
N GLY A 222 9.97 -5.55 -4.70
CA GLY A 222 10.67 -4.72 -3.72
C GLY A 222 10.73 -3.24 -4.08
N GLN A 223 9.86 -2.75 -4.97
CA GLN A 223 9.77 -1.32 -5.23
C GLN A 223 9.35 -0.57 -3.95
N PRO A 224 9.76 0.71 -3.80
CA PRO A 224 9.22 1.57 -2.74
C PRO A 224 7.70 1.67 -2.79
N LEU A 225 7.06 1.67 -1.62
CA LEU A 225 5.62 1.88 -1.48
C LEU A 225 5.35 3.31 -1.00
N PHE A 226 4.46 4.02 -1.70
CA PHE A 226 3.92 5.31 -1.29
C PHE A 226 2.43 5.34 -1.65
N ILE A 227 1.58 5.80 -0.73
CA ILE A 227 0.13 5.93 -0.92
C ILE A 227 -0.19 7.42 -1.16
N PRO A 228 -0.14 7.92 -2.41
CA PRO A 228 -0.32 9.33 -2.74
C PRO A 228 -1.76 9.81 -2.55
N GLU A 229 -2.73 8.90 -2.67
CA GLU A 229 -4.13 9.18 -2.42
C GLU A 229 -4.81 8.06 -1.63
N GLN A 230 -5.66 8.48 -0.69
CA GLN A 230 -6.53 7.57 0.08
C GLN A 230 -7.67 8.34 0.73
N ARG A 231 -8.56 7.58 1.40
CA ARG A 231 -9.61 8.15 2.26
C ARG A 231 -9.01 9.09 3.32
N ARG A 232 -9.75 10.16 3.63
CA ARG A 232 -9.44 11.14 4.68
C ARG A 232 -10.24 10.96 5.98
N ASP A 233 -11.03 9.89 6.08
CA ASP A 233 -11.84 9.57 7.26
C ASP A 233 -11.12 8.65 8.24
N GLU A 234 -11.82 8.23 9.30
CA GLU A 234 -11.29 7.38 10.37
C GLU A 234 -10.70 6.06 9.85
N VAL A 235 -11.36 5.45 8.86
CA VAL A 235 -10.89 4.20 8.23
C VAL A 235 -9.57 4.44 7.51
N GLY A 236 -9.47 5.52 6.73
CA GLY A 236 -8.23 5.93 6.07
C GLY A 236 -7.11 6.22 7.05
N ALA A 237 -7.43 6.92 8.15
CA ALA A 237 -6.47 7.28 9.18
C ALA A 237 -5.90 6.03 9.87
N ARG A 238 -6.75 5.07 10.27
CA ARG A 238 -6.28 3.80 10.85
C ARG A 238 -5.43 2.99 9.86
N SER A 239 -5.80 2.99 8.58
CA SER A 239 -5.14 2.17 7.57
C SER A 239 -3.67 2.55 7.33
N ILE A 240 -3.25 3.79 7.62
CA ILE A 240 -1.84 4.20 7.42
C ILE A 240 -0.86 3.33 8.19
N TRP A 241 -1.28 2.82 9.35
CA TRP A 241 -0.46 2.00 10.24
C TRP A 241 -0.06 0.68 9.56
N ILE A 242 -0.96 0.10 8.75
CA ILE A 242 -0.66 -1.08 7.92
C ILE A 242 0.47 -0.76 6.94
N SER A 243 0.30 0.28 6.12
CA SER A 243 1.28 0.65 5.08
C SER A 243 2.65 1.00 5.67
N ILE A 244 2.67 1.77 6.76
CA ILE A 244 3.92 2.27 7.36
C ILE A 244 4.61 1.19 8.20
N GLY A 245 3.86 0.43 8.99
CA GLY A 245 4.43 -0.63 9.82
C GLY A 245 4.84 -1.84 8.98
N THR A 246 3.86 -2.53 8.41
CA THR A 246 4.05 -3.85 7.76
C THR A 246 4.75 -3.74 6.41
N TYR A 247 4.37 -2.75 5.58
CA TYR A 247 4.88 -2.62 4.21
C TYR A 247 5.98 -1.56 4.06
N LYS A 248 6.43 -0.97 5.18
CA LYS A 248 7.53 0.00 5.21
C LYS A 248 7.36 1.18 4.24
N ALA A 249 6.11 1.61 4.01
CA ALA A 249 5.81 2.72 3.09
C ALA A 249 6.61 3.99 3.43
N LEU A 250 6.94 4.75 2.39
CA LEU A 250 7.59 6.05 2.46
C LEU A 250 6.67 7.10 3.11
N GLY A 251 5.37 6.99 2.84
CA GLY A 251 4.36 7.92 3.34
C GLY A 251 2.95 7.55 2.88
N THR A 252 1.99 8.32 3.39
CA THR A 252 0.58 8.29 3.00
C THR A 252 0.08 9.72 2.85
N SER A 253 -0.87 9.95 1.96
CA SER A 253 -1.41 11.28 1.68
C SER A 253 -2.93 11.18 1.48
N PRO A 254 -3.74 11.54 2.50
CA PRO A 254 -5.19 11.58 2.35
C PRO A 254 -5.60 12.67 1.36
N PHE A 255 -6.51 12.34 0.45
CA PHE A 255 -6.92 13.28 -0.60
C PHE A 255 -7.93 14.31 -0.07
N GLY A 256 -7.84 15.55 -0.59
CA GLY A 256 -8.82 16.60 -0.35
C GLY A 256 -8.82 17.18 1.07
N ILE A 257 -7.67 17.26 1.74
CA ILE A 257 -7.58 17.79 3.13
C ILE A 257 -7.89 19.30 3.24
N ASP A 258 -7.81 20.06 2.15
CA ASP A 258 -8.04 21.52 2.12
C ASP A 258 -9.47 21.94 2.50
N THR A 259 -10.44 21.02 2.41
CA THR A 259 -11.84 21.23 2.79
C THR A 259 -12.18 20.75 4.20
N GLN A 260 -11.18 20.34 5.00
CA GLN A 260 -11.35 19.88 6.38
C GLN A 260 -10.52 20.72 7.36
N LYS A 261 -11.08 21.02 8.54
CA LYS A 261 -10.30 21.65 9.62
C LYS A 261 -9.45 20.59 10.32
N ALA A 262 -8.23 20.96 10.74
CA ALA A 262 -7.33 20.03 11.42
C ALA A 262 -7.95 19.40 12.69
N ASN A 263 -8.68 20.17 13.48
CA ASN A 263 -9.29 19.68 14.73
C ASN A 263 -10.43 18.67 14.53
N VAL A 264 -10.92 18.47 13.31
CA VAL A 264 -11.90 17.43 12.97
C VAL A 264 -11.31 16.33 12.10
N SER A 265 -10.03 16.45 11.72
CA SER A 265 -9.36 15.44 10.92
C SER A 265 -8.80 14.34 11.81
N PRO A 266 -9.15 13.07 11.59
CA PRO A 266 -8.61 11.96 12.37
C PRO A 266 -7.10 11.79 12.20
N PHE A 267 -6.54 12.32 11.11
CA PHE A 267 -5.11 12.31 10.85
C PHE A 267 -4.31 13.21 11.80
N THR A 268 -4.93 14.20 12.45
CA THR A 268 -4.20 15.14 13.32
C THR A 268 -3.50 14.41 14.47
N ASP A 269 -4.23 13.59 15.21
CA ASP A 269 -3.66 12.87 16.34
C ASP A 269 -2.80 11.69 15.89
N MET A 270 -3.18 11.00 14.81
CA MET A 270 -2.39 9.88 14.28
C MET A 270 -1.05 10.32 13.72
N TYR A 271 -0.99 11.44 12.98
CA TYR A 271 0.28 12.00 12.49
C TYR A 271 1.12 12.59 13.61
N LYS A 272 0.49 13.16 14.64
CA LYS A 272 1.22 13.60 15.84
C LYS A 272 1.87 12.41 16.56
N LEU A 273 1.14 11.31 16.74
CA LEU A 273 1.68 10.09 17.33
C LEU A 273 2.78 9.49 16.46
N LEU A 274 2.52 9.27 15.17
CA LEU A 274 3.48 8.72 14.23
C LEU A 274 4.76 9.58 14.14
N GLY A 275 4.61 10.90 14.09
CA GLY A 275 5.73 11.84 14.09
C GLY A 275 6.58 11.74 15.36
N SER A 276 5.95 11.53 16.52
CA SER A 276 6.68 11.36 17.78
C SER A 276 7.54 10.10 17.81
N VAL A 277 7.12 9.02 17.15
CA VAL A 277 7.84 7.72 17.13
C VAL A 277 8.68 7.49 15.87
N ALA A 278 8.70 8.43 14.92
CA ALA A 278 9.31 8.25 13.60
C ALA A 278 10.78 7.82 13.67
N ASN A 279 11.57 8.37 14.60
CA ASN A 279 12.97 7.99 14.77
C ASN A 279 13.16 6.52 15.16
N HIS A 280 12.27 5.96 15.98
CA HIS A 280 12.32 4.55 16.36
C HIS A 280 11.94 3.65 15.19
N ILE A 281 10.89 4.01 14.43
CA ILE A 281 10.49 3.29 13.21
C ILE A 281 11.64 3.26 12.21
N LEU A 282 12.27 4.40 11.95
CA LEU A 282 13.40 4.51 11.02
C LEU A 282 14.63 3.72 11.51
N LYS A 283 14.91 3.73 12.83
CA LYS A 283 15.98 2.92 13.42
C LYS A 283 15.71 1.43 13.24
N ALA A 284 14.52 0.95 13.60
CA ALA A 284 14.12 -0.43 13.43
C ALA A 284 14.20 -0.89 11.97
N ARG A 285 13.77 -0.06 11.02
CA ARG A 285 13.92 -0.34 9.58
C ARG A 285 15.39 -0.50 9.17
N ARG A 286 16.29 0.38 9.65
CA ARG A 286 17.76 0.30 9.37
C ARG A 286 18.40 -0.95 9.96
N GLU A 287 17.95 -1.37 11.13
CA GLU A 287 18.42 -2.57 11.83
C GLU A 287 17.71 -3.86 11.36
N ASN A 288 16.85 -3.75 10.34
CA ASN A 288 16.04 -4.84 9.81
C ASN A 288 15.21 -5.58 10.89
N ARG A 289 14.76 -4.84 11.91
CA ARG A 289 13.85 -5.34 12.94
C ARG A 289 12.46 -5.57 12.35
N THR A 290 11.71 -6.48 12.97
CA THR A 290 10.32 -6.70 12.61
C THR A 290 9.44 -5.58 13.15
N ILE A 291 8.63 -5.02 12.25
CA ILE A 291 7.57 -4.05 12.55
C ILE A 291 6.30 -4.60 11.93
N VAL A 292 5.25 -4.73 12.72
CA VAL A 292 3.92 -5.14 12.23
C VAL A 292 2.94 -4.04 12.55
N GLY A 293 2.46 -3.38 11.50
CA GLY A 293 1.41 -2.38 11.58
C GLY A 293 0.05 -2.97 11.22
N PHE A 294 -0.99 -2.48 11.88
CA PHE A 294 -2.33 -3.05 11.80
C PHE A 294 -3.41 -1.99 12.00
N ALA A 295 -4.60 -2.34 11.54
CA ALA A 295 -5.84 -1.62 11.79
C ALA A 295 -6.96 -2.64 11.99
N PHE A 296 -7.81 -2.38 12.96
CA PHE A 296 -9.03 -3.12 13.25
C PHE A 296 -10.21 -2.16 13.10
N GLU A 297 -11.23 -2.59 12.37
CA GLU A 297 -12.52 -1.88 12.31
C GLU A 297 -13.39 -2.26 13.49
N ASP A 298 -14.50 -1.57 13.72
CA ASP A 298 -15.47 -2.02 14.74
C ASP A 298 -15.95 -3.44 14.42
N PRO A 299 -16.20 -4.28 15.44
CA PRO A 299 -16.80 -5.59 15.20
C PRO A 299 -18.16 -5.41 14.51
N PRO A 300 -18.59 -6.38 13.68
CA PRO A 300 -19.90 -6.31 13.06
C PRO A 300 -21.00 -6.31 14.13
N THR A 301 -22.21 -5.94 13.73
CA THR A 301 -23.39 -6.00 14.60
C THR A 301 -23.52 -7.37 15.26
N GLU A 302 -23.98 -7.38 16.52
CA GLU A 302 -24.18 -8.60 17.29
C GLU A 302 -24.99 -9.66 16.51
N GLY A 303 -24.52 -10.91 16.55
CA GLY A 303 -25.10 -12.05 15.81
C GLY A 303 -24.47 -12.30 14.43
N TYR A 304 -23.58 -11.44 13.96
CA TYR A 304 -22.77 -11.68 12.75
C TYR A 304 -21.34 -12.12 13.12
N PRO A 305 -20.73 -13.06 12.36
CA PRO A 305 -19.36 -13.46 12.61
C PRO A 305 -18.41 -12.28 12.34
N ASP A 306 -17.51 -11.97 13.28
CA ASP A 306 -16.44 -10.99 13.05
C ASP A 306 -15.46 -11.56 12.01
N PRO A 307 -15.35 -10.93 10.83
CA PRO A 307 -14.44 -11.39 9.79
C PRO A 307 -12.98 -11.01 10.05
N THR A 308 -12.68 -10.33 11.16
CA THR A 308 -11.36 -9.77 11.46
C THR A 308 -10.64 -10.64 12.51
N PRO A 309 -9.91 -11.69 12.10
CA PRO A 309 -9.18 -12.51 13.05
C PRO A 309 -8.03 -11.72 13.70
N PRO A 310 -7.53 -12.19 14.86
CA PRO A 310 -6.28 -11.70 15.40
C PRO A 310 -5.13 -11.86 14.40
N ILE A 311 -4.19 -10.92 14.44
CA ILE A 311 -2.97 -10.96 13.62
C ILE A 311 -1.93 -11.79 14.37
N ILE A 312 -1.45 -12.84 13.72
CA ILE A 312 -0.38 -13.70 14.26
C ILE A 312 0.96 -13.29 13.67
N VAL A 313 1.92 -12.96 14.55
CA VAL A 313 3.27 -12.55 14.16
C VAL A 313 4.27 -13.56 14.69
N CYS A 314 4.96 -14.25 13.78
CA CYS A 314 6.04 -15.16 14.14
C CYS A 314 7.37 -14.40 14.19
N LEU A 315 7.86 -14.14 15.40
CA LEU A 315 9.18 -13.55 15.65
C LEU A 315 10.23 -14.63 15.85
N GLN A 316 11.47 -14.21 16.17
CA GLN A 316 12.56 -15.14 16.43
C GLN A 316 12.23 -16.10 17.57
N ASN A 317 11.91 -15.55 18.75
CA ASN A 317 11.65 -16.32 19.97
C ASN A 317 10.16 -16.47 20.30
N TYR A 318 9.34 -15.50 19.89
CA TYR A 318 7.93 -15.42 20.28
C TYR A 318 6.99 -15.56 19.08
N VAL A 319 5.80 -16.07 19.35
CA VAL A 319 4.61 -15.85 18.51
C VAL A 319 3.76 -14.83 19.24
N LEU A 320 3.47 -13.70 18.58
CA LEU A 320 2.56 -12.69 19.10
C LEU A 320 1.18 -12.87 18.47
N THR A 321 0.14 -12.69 19.28
CA THR A 321 -1.25 -12.61 18.85
C THR A 321 -1.74 -11.20 19.13
N ILE A 322 -2.03 -10.43 18.08
CA ILE A 322 -2.49 -9.05 18.17
C ILE A 322 -3.98 -9.02 17.87
N GLY A 323 -4.79 -8.59 18.82
CA GLY A 323 -6.25 -8.51 18.67
C GLY A 323 -6.78 -7.15 19.11
N ARG A 324 -8.10 -6.95 18.98
CA ARG A 324 -8.77 -5.78 19.56
C ARG A 324 -8.69 -5.82 21.08
N ALA A 325 -8.43 -4.67 21.68
CA ALA A 325 -8.52 -4.52 23.13
C ALA A 325 -9.95 -4.88 23.61
N PHE A 326 -10.04 -5.51 24.77
CA PHE A 326 -11.30 -5.83 25.42
C PHE A 326 -11.20 -5.54 26.92
N VAL A 327 -12.12 -4.72 27.45
CA VAL A 327 -12.21 -4.38 28.88
C VAL A 327 -13.63 -4.60 29.41
N PHE A 328 -14.16 -5.80 29.16
CA PHE A 328 -15.46 -6.31 29.60
C PHE A 328 -16.70 -5.84 28.82
N GLY A 329 -16.68 -4.66 28.18
CA GLY A 329 -17.75 -4.22 27.26
C GLY A 329 -17.48 -4.57 25.80
N LYS A 330 -17.92 -3.74 24.86
CA LYS A 330 -17.72 -4.01 23.43
C LYS A 330 -16.30 -3.72 22.97
N GLN A 331 -15.75 -4.60 22.13
CA GLN A 331 -14.55 -4.29 21.37
C GLN A 331 -14.84 -3.14 20.40
N SER A 332 -13.84 -2.30 20.16
CA SER A 332 -13.91 -1.18 19.23
C SER A 332 -12.83 -1.26 18.17
N ALA A 333 -12.91 -0.39 17.17
CA ALA A 333 -11.84 -0.16 16.23
C ALA A 333 -10.50 0.14 16.94
N GLY A 334 -9.41 -0.29 16.32
CA GLY A 334 -8.07 -0.17 16.85
C GLY A 334 -7.05 0.05 15.75
N TYR A 335 -5.88 0.54 16.09
CA TYR A 335 -4.79 0.76 15.15
C TYR A 335 -3.47 0.81 15.89
N GLY A 336 -2.40 0.54 15.15
CA GLY A 336 -1.08 0.69 15.74
C GLY A 336 -0.01 -0.12 15.03
N MET A 337 1.11 -0.24 15.72
CA MET A 337 2.16 -1.18 15.36
C MET A 337 2.82 -1.78 16.60
N VAL A 338 3.28 -3.01 16.44
CA VAL A 338 4.20 -3.67 17.36
C VAL A 338 5.56 -3.78 16.68
N MET A 339 6.60 -3.35 17.37
CA MET A 339 7.97 -3.29 16.85
C MET A 339 8.93 -3.97 17.80
N GLU A 340 9.77 -4.85 17.26
CA GLU A 340 10.84 -5.48 18.03
C GLU A 340 11.98 -4.48 18.29
N LEU A 341 12.33 -4.28 19.56
CA LEU A 341 13.49 -3.50 19.99
C LEU A 341 14.68 -4.43 20.27
N GLU A 342 14.42 -5.51 21.00
CA GLU A 342 15.34 -6.59 21.37
C GLU A 342 14.56 -7.92 21.34
N PRO A 343 15.22 -9.09 21.38
CA PRO A 343 14.53 -10.38 21.21
C PRO A 343 13.33 -10.64 22.13
N SER A 344 13.31 -10.02 23.32
CA SER A 344 12.21 -10.08 24.30
C SER A 344 11.60 -8.72 24.65
N LYS A 345 11.98 -7.65 23.92
CA LYS A 345 11.52 -6.28 24.19
C LYS A 345 10.85 -5.67 22.97
N PHE A 346 9.66 -5.14 23.16
CA PHE A 346 8.78 -4.63 22.12
C PHE A 346 8.33 -3.21 22.43
N LEU A 347 8.19 -2.39 21.39
CA LEU A 347 7.50 -1.11 21.47
C LEU A 347 6.11 -1.27 20.86
N LEU A 348 5.09 -0.93 21.64
CA LEU A 348 3.68 -0.97 21.30
C LEU A 348 3.25 0.47 21.07
N ILE A 349 2.72 0.77 19.89
CA ILE A 349 2.31 2.12 19.51
C ILE A 349 0.89 2.07 18.96
N GLY A 350 0.00 2.92 19.44
CA GLY A 350 -1.39 3.02 18.98
C GLY A 350 -2.41 2.76 20.09
N LYS A 351 -3.65 2.48 19.70
CA LYS A 351 -4.81 2.37 20.59
C LYS A 351 -5.80 1.32 20.10
N GLY A 352 -6.64 0.81 21.00
CA GLY A 352 -7.71 -0.15 20.70
C GLY A 352 -7.22 -1.58 20.39
N PHE A 353 -6.03 -1.98 20.84
CA PHE A 353 -5.49 -3.32 20.61
C PHE A 353 -4.92 -3.96 21.87
N GLN A 354 -4.75 -5.26 21.85
CA GLN A 354 -4.02 -6.02 22.86
C GLN A 354 -3.02 -6.96 22.20
N VAL A 355 -1.95 -7.29 22.92
CA VAL A 355 -0.93 -8.23 22.48
C VAL A 355 -0.83 -9.36 23.49
N GLU A 356 -0.95 -10.59 23.00
CA GLU A 356 -0.64 -11.82 23.72
C GLU A 356 0.60 -12.46 23.09
N TRP A 357 1.25 -13.35 23.83
CA TRP A 357 2.50 -13.97 23.41
C TRP A 357 2.58 -15.42 23.82
N LYS A 358 3.39 -16.16 23.07
CA LYS A 358 3.86 -17.49 23.44
C LYS A 358 5.30 -17.66 22.99
N HIS A 359 6.15 -18.23 23.84
CA HIS A 359 7.48 -18.64 23.39
C HIS A 359 7.38 -19.81 22.39
N LYS A 360 8.24 -19.80 21.37
CA LYS A 360 8.22 -20.82 20.28
C LYS A 360 8.75 -22.18 20.73
N SER A 361 9.71 -22.18 21.66
CA SER A 361 10.20 -23.41 22.27
C SER A 361 9.16 -24.01 23.20
N ALA A 362 8.90 -25.31 23.05
CA ALA A 362 8.04 -26.07 23.96
C ALA A 362 8.67 -26.25 25.35
N ASP A 363 9.99 -26.11 25.47
CA ASP A 363 10.73 -26.26 26.73
C ASP A 363 10.62 -25.03 27.64
N LEU A 364 10.10 -23.93 27.12
CA LEU A 364 9.87 -22.66 27.85
C LEU A 364 8.37 -22.37 27.92
N PRO A 365 7.59 -23.18 28.66
CA PRO A 365 6.13 -23.10 28.65
C PRO A 365 5.59 -21.88 29.39
N TYR A 366 6.38 -21.29 30.29
CA TYR A 366 5.99 -20.11 31.03
C TYR A 366 6.59 -18.87 30.37
N THR A 367 5.74 -17.93 29.98
CA THR A 367 6.16 -16.64 29.42
C THR A 367 5.25 -15.54 29.93
N GLU A 368 5.81 -14.60 30.67
CA GLU A 368 5.08 -13.51 31.29
C GLU A 368 5.77 -12.15 31.10
N ILE A 369 5.09 -11.10 31.54
CA ILE A 369 5.60 -9.73 31.54
C ILE A 369 6.70 -9.59 32.59
N LEU A 370 7.91 -9.24 32.16
CA LEU A 370 8.95 -8.75 33.04
C LEU A 370 8.72 -7.27 33.37
N ARG A 371 8.41 -6.46 32.35
CA ARG A 371 8.06 -5.05 32.48
C ARG A 371 7.02 -4.66 31.44
N PHE A 372 6.07 -3.84 31.85
CA PHE A 372 5.14 -3.18 30.95
C PHE A 372 5.05 -1.72 31.37
N GLU A 373 5.53 -0.81 30.54
CA GLU A 373 5.74 0.58 30.90
C GLU A 373 5.13 1.51 29.86
N GLU A 374 4.27 2.42 30.29
CA GLU A 374 3.82 3.52 29.44
C GLU A 374 4.99 4.49 29.23
N LYS A 375 5.22 4.89 27.98
CA LYS A 375 6.33 5.77 27.59
C LYS A 375 5.82 7.06 26.97
N SER A 376 6.47 8.18 27.27
CA SER A 376 6.43 9.36 26.40
C SER A 376 7.69 9.43 25.55
N VAL A 377 7.60 10.07 24.38
CA VAL A 377 8.77 10.33 23.53
C VAL A 377 9.18 11.79 23.69
N ASP A 378 10.42 12.02 24.10
CA ASP A 378 11.00 13.35 24.14
C ASP A 378 11.11 13.92 22.73
N LYS A 379 10.57 15.13 22.51
CA LYS A 379 10.43 15.71 21.16
C LYS A 379 11.76 16.11 20.52
N GLU A 380 12.78 16.40 21.33
CA GLU A 380 14.08 16.88 20.84
C GLU A 380 15.03 15.71 20.60
N THR A 381 15.04 14.76 21.53
CA THR A 381 16.01 13.65 21.56
C THR A 381 15.46 12.35 20.98
N GLY A 382 14.13 12.17 20.99
CA GLY A 382 13.49 10.88 20.69
C GLY A 382 13.69 9.84 21.80
N GLU A 383 14.10 10.23 23.00
CA GLU A 383 14.25 9.31 24.13
C GLU A 383 12.90 8.86 24.68
N LEU A 384 12.77 7.57 25.01
CA LEU A 384 11.59 7.00 25.67
C LEU A 384 11.69 7.24 27.18
N ARG A 385 10.75 8.01 27.74
CA ARG A 385 10.66 8.26 29.19
C ARG A 385 9.53 7.44 29.79
N THR A 386 9.83 6.71 30.85
CA THR A 386 8.80 5.95 31.58
C THR A 386 7.90 6.91 32.35
N GLU A 387 6.61 6.89 32.04
CA GLU A 387 5.59 7.69 32.73
C GLU A 387 4.99 6.91 33.90
N ARG A 388 4.72 5.60 33.69
CA ARG A 388 4.25 4.67 34.72
C ARG A 388 4.50 3.22 34.31
N THR A 389 4.51 2.34 35.30
CA THR A 389 4.49 0.89 35.11
C THR A 389 3.04 0.39 35.16
N LEU A 390 2.68 -0.46 34.20
CA LEU A 390 1.38 -1.11 34.06
C LEU A 390 1.52 -2.56 34.58
N ASN A 391 0.55 -3.03 35.36
CA ASN A 391 0.55 -4.39 35.92
C ASN A 391 -0.89 -4.81 36.28
N GLY A 392 -1.10 -5.94 36.96
CA GLY A 392 -2.41 -6.30 37.52
C GLY A 392 -3.51 -6.37 36.46
N ASP A 393 -4.58 -5.60 36.65
CA ASP A 393 -5.73 -5.58 35.73
C ASP A 393 -5.35 -5.02 34.35
N GLU A 394 -4.39 -4.08 34.31
CA GLU A 394 -3.88 -3.51 33.06
C GLU A 394 -3.17 -4.53 32.16
N SER A 395 -2.70 -5.64 32.74
CA SER A 395 -2.10 -6.76 32.01
C SER A 395 -2.93 -8.05 32.04
N ASN A 396 -4.17 -7.99 32.54
CA ASN A 396 -5.00 -9.16 32.82
C ASN A 396 -4.22 -10.24 33.60
N SER A 397 -3.61 -9.83 34.73
CA SER A 397 -2.73 -10.68 35.55
C SER A 397 -1.54 -11.25 34.75
N GLY A 398 -0.89 -10.42 33.93
CA GLY A 398 0.31 -10.79 33.18
C GLY A 398 0.08 -11.58 31.90
N GLN A 399 -1.16 -11.80 31.48
CA GLN A 399 -1.50 -12.61 30.31
C GLN A 399 -1.45 -11.85 28.98
N ARG A 400 -1.60 -10.53 29.01
CA ARG A 400 -1.63 -9.68 27.81
C ARG A 400 -1.12 -8.28 28.10
N ALA A 401 -0.67 -7.58 27.07
CA ALA A 401 -0.41 -6.15 27.12
C ALA A 401 -1.59 -5.43 26.46
N ASN A 402 -2.41 -4.75 27.26
CA ASN A 402 -3.61 -4.07 26.77
C ASN A 402 -3.32 -2.60 26.44
N MET A 403 -3.64 -2.18 25.22
CA MET A 403 -3.50 -0.81 24.69
C MET A 403 -4.88 -0.30 24.23
N PRO A 404 -5.80 0.08 25.13
CA PRO A 404 -7.18 0.37 24.80
C PRO A 404 -7.40 1.70 24.06
N SER A 405 -8.64 1.91 23.63
CA SER A 405 -9.11 3.15 23.01
C SER A 405 -9.23 4.29 24.03
N ASP A 406 -9.50 5.51 23.55
CA ASP A 406 -9.70 6.68 24.42
C ASP A 406 -11.00 6.60 25.24
N ASP A 407 -12.00 5.90 24.71
CA ASP A 407 -13.30 5.68 25.33
C ASP A 407 -13.66 4.19 25.23
N PRO A 408 -13.06 3.33 26.06
CA PRO A 408 -13.32 1.91 26.00
C PRO A 408 -14.66 1.60 26.66
N ASP A 409 -15.41 0.67 26.06
CA ASP A 409 -16.68 0.22 26.61
C ASP A 409 -16.45 -0.80 27.72
N TYR A 410 -16.88 -0.48 28.94
CA TYR A 410 -16.83 -1.35 30.11
C TYR A 410 -18.11 -2.19 30.29
N GLY A 411 -19.11 -2.03 29.41
CA GLY A 411 -20.37 -2.75 29.49
C GLY A 411 -21.15 -2.39 30.76
N GLU A 412 -21.65 -3.43 31.45
CA GLU A 412 -22.33 -3.29 32.75
C GLU A 412 -21.36 -3.39 33.94
N GLU A 413 -20.06 -3.58 33.69
CA GLU A 413 -19.08 -3.70 34.75
C GLU A 413 -18.86 -2.36 35.48
N ILE A 414 -18.77 -2.44 36.80
CA ILE A 414 -18.65 -1.28 37.68
C ILE A 414 -17.17 -0.93 37.93
N VAL A 415 -16.24 -1.85 37.63
CA VAL A 415 -14.81 -1.66 37.82
C VAL A 415 -14.20 -1.14 36.52
N PRO A 416 -13.90 0.17 36.41
CA PRO A 416 -13.15 0.67 35.27
C PRO A 416 -11.71 0.16 35.38
N VAL A 417 -11.31 -0.71 34.45
CA VAL A 417 -9.89 -1.01 34.25
C VAL A 417 -9.25 0.24 33.66
N HIS A 418 -8.72 1.11 34.53
CA HIS A 418 -8.21 2.43 34.17
C HIS A 418 -6.97 2.34 33.29
N ILE A 419 -7.19 2.33 31.98
CA ILE A 419 -6.12 2.43 31.02
C ILE A 419 -6.57 3.47 30.01
N LEU A 420 -6.34 4.75 30.30
CA LEU A 420 -6.25 5.69 29.21
C LEU A 420 -4.84 5.51 28.64
N ALA A 421 -4.74 5.01 27.42
CA ALA A 421 -3.49 4.97 26.65
C ALA A 421 -3.07 6.40 26.30
N ARG A 422 -2.69 7.18 27.32
CA ARG A 422 -2.52 8.63 27.27
C ARG A 422 -1.47 9.03 26.24
N THR A 423 -0.37 8.30 26.23
CA THR A 423 0.73 8.50 25.29
C THR A 423 0.57 7.69 24.02
N ALA A 424 -0.24 6.62 24.05
CA ALA A 424 -0.34 5.60 23.02
C ALA A 424 1.00 4.94 22.67
N VAL A 425 1.96 4.93 23.61
CA VAL A 425 3.26 4.28 23.46
C VAL A 425 3.56 3.50 24.75
N ALA A 426 3.92 2.23 24.61
CA ALA A 426 4.36 1.41 25.73
C ALA A 426 5.52 0.50 25.34
N GLU A 427 6.40 0.22 26.29
CA GLU A 427 7.44 -0.79 26.18
C GLU A 427 7.01 -2.04 26.94
N LEU A 428 7.09 -3.19 26.26
CA LEU A 428 6.80 -4.51 26.82
C LEU A 428 8.09 -5.33 26.79
N GLU A 429 8.50 -5.82 27.95
CA GLU A 429 9.60 -6.76 28.10
C GLU A 429 9.06 -8.07 28.65
N LEU A 430 9.33 -9.17 27.96
CA LEU A 430 8.92 -10.51 28.33
C LEU A 430 10.08 -11.29 28.91
N PHE A 431 9.76 -12.29 29.74
CA PHE A 431 10.69 -13.34 30.13
C PHE A 431 10.05 -14.71 29.91
N SER A 432 10.87 -15.73 29.76
CA SER A 432 10.42 -17.11 29.61
C SER A 432 11.25 -18.03 30.49
N LEU A 433 10.60 -18.97 31.18
CA LEU A 433 11.23 -19.93 32.09
C LEU A 433 10.93 -21.37 31.67
N GLY A 434 11.88 -22.26 31.94
CA GLY A 434 11.68 -23.70 31.81
C GLY A 434 10.92 -24.27 33.01
N ASN A 435 10.37 -25.48 32.86
CA ASN A 435 9.65 -26.15 33.95
C ASN A 435 10.49 -26.35 35.23
N GLU A 436 11.81 -26.44 35.11
CA GLU A 436 12.72 -26.64 36.24
C GLU A 436 13.01 -25.36 37.03
N GLU A 437 12.61 -24.19 36.51
CA GLU A 437 12.85 -22.86 37.08
C GLU A 437 11.60 -22.21 37.70
N ILE A 438 10.45 -22.89 37.61
CA ILE A 438 9.15 -22.50 38.20
C ILE A 438 8.99 -23.22 39.54
#